data_AF-D1CHH3-F1
#
_entry.id   AF-D1CHH3-F1
#
_cell.length_a   1.000
_cell.length_b   1.000
_cell.length_c   1.000
_cell.angle_alpha   90.00
_cell.angle_beta   90.00
_cell.angle_gamma   90.00
#
_symmetry.space_group_name_H-M   'P 1'
#
loop_
_entity.id
_entity.type
_entity.pdbx_description
1 polymer ?
#
loop_
_entity_poly.entity_id
_entity_poly.type
_entity_poly.pdbx_seq_one_letter_code
_entity_poly.pdbx_strand_id
1 'polypeptide(L)'
;MDQDKRLTYYRIETASQVVGMPPATIRYYARVGLVRTRREGREELLDEQEIARLRRIRRLREDLGINTAGVEVVMRLLDELESLRARLAETR
;
A
#
# COMPACT_ATOMS: atom_id res chain seq x y z
N MET A 1 2.21 18.19 -23.09
CA MET A 1 1.72 18.61 -21.75
C MET A 1 1.38 17.35 -21.01
N ASP A 2 2.14 17.02 -19.97
CA ASP A 2 1.73 16.26 -18.78
C ASP A 2 2.91 16.34 -17.82
N GLN A 3 3.09 17.57 -17.35
CA GLN A 3 4.02 17.94 -16.30
C GLN A 3 3.37 17.52 -14.99
N ASP A 4 3.52 16.25 -14.61
CA ASP A 4 3.21 15.83 -13.24
C ASP A 4 4.17 14.73 -12.76
N LYS A 5 5.47 15.03 -12.89
CA LYS A 5 6.50 14.26 -12.22
C LYS A 5 6.50 14.71 -10.75
N ARG A 6 5.92 13.87 -9.88
CA ARG A 6 6.04 13.83 -8.41
C ARG A 6 5.09 14.73 -7.60
N LEU A 7 3.86 14.26 -7.43
CA LEU A 7 3.36 14.15 -6.06
C LEU A 7 4.14 12.99 -5.41
N THR A 8 5.22 13.30 -4.68
CA THR A 8 5.98 12.27 -3.92
C THR A 8 5.07 11.54 -2.91
N TYR A 9 3.94 12.16 -2.58
CA TYR A 9 2.92 11.65 -1.68
C TYR A 9 1.50 12.03 -2.18
N TYR A 10 0.55 11.13 -1.96
CA TYR A 10 -0.88 11.27 -2.25
C TYR A 10 -1.65 11.39 -0.95
N ARG A 11 -2.57 12.36 -0.86
CA ARG A 11 -3.60 12.35 0.21
C ARG A 11 -4.46 11.10 0.09
N ILE A 12 -4.97 10.58 1.18
CA ILE A 12 -5.86 9.41 1.16
C ILE A 12 -7.04 9.60 0.20
N GLU A 13 -7.59 10.80 0.10
CA GLU A 13 -8.69 11.13 -0.80
C GLU A 13 -8.29 11.02 -2.28
N THR A 14 -7.08 11.46 -2.63
CA THR A 14 -6.53 11.28 -4.00
C THR A 14 -6.17 9.82 -4.27
N ALA A 15 -5.52 9.16 -3.30
CA ALA A 15 -5.18 7.74 -3.37
C ALA A 15 -6.41 6.85 -3.57
N SER A 16 -7.53 7.21 -2.94
CA SER A 16 -8.82 6.55 -3.11
C SER A 16 -9.27 6.52 -4.57
N GLN A 17 -9.13 7.63 -5.29
CA GLN A 17 -9.47 7.72 -6.70
C GLN A 17 -8.50 6.91 -7.58
N VAL A 18 -7.21 6.96 -7.27
CA VAL A 18 -6.15 6.26 -8.03
C VAL A 18 -6.23 4.74 -7.88
N VAL A 19 -6.56 4.25 -6.69
CA VAL A 19 -6.63 2.81 -6.38
C VAL A 19 -8.05 2.27 -6.59
N GLY A 20 -9.07 3.12 -6.56
CA GLY A 20 -10.47 2.70 -6.61
C GLY A 20 -10.94 2.04 -5.31
N MET A 21 -10.41 2.48 -4.16
CA MET A 21 -10.81 2.00 -2.83
C MET A 21 -11.40 3.12 -1.99
N PRO A 22 -12.43 2.88 -1.17
CA PRO A 22 -12.96 3.90 -0.27
C PRO A 22 -11.90 4.39 0.74
N PRO A 23 -11.85 5.69 1.10
CA PRO A 23 -10.90 6.23 2.07
C PRO A 23 -10.92 5.51 3.42
N ALA A 24 -12.10 5.08 3.88
CA ALA A 24 -12.27 4.31 5.11
C ALA A 24 -11.56 2.95 5.06
N THR A 25 -11.54 2.30 3.89
CA THR A 25 -10.85 1.01 3.69
C THR A 25 -9.34 1.20 3.72
N ILE A 26 -8.83 2.25 3.08
CA ILE A 26 -7.40 2.61 3.12
C ILE A 26 -6.96 2.93 4.56
N ARG A 27 -7.76 3.70 5.30
CA ARG A 27 -7.50 3.98 6.73
C ARG A 27 -7.55 2.73 7.60
N TYR A 28 -8.43 1.78 7.29
CA TYR A 28 -8.44 0.48 7.97
C TYR A 28 -7.12 -0.27 7.72
N TYR A 29 -6.67 -0.37 6.47
CA TYR A 29 -5.39 -1.01 6.13
C TYR A 29 -4.19 -0.33 6.79
N ALA A 30 -4.20 1.00 6.88
CA ALA A 30 -3.16 1.72 7.62
C ALA A 30 -3.15 1.34 9.11
N ARG A 31 -4.33 1.24 9.73
CA ARG A 31 -4.49 0.88 11.14
C ARG A 31 -4.02 -0.54 11.45
N VAL A 32 -4.26 -1.49 10.56
CA VAL A 32 -3.81 -2.88 10.71
C VAL A 32 -2.38 -3.10 10.22
N GLY A 33 -1.67 -2.05 9.80
CA GLY A 33 -0.27 -2.12 9.39
C GLY A 33 -0.02 -2.63 7.97
N LEU A 34 -1.07 -2.84 7.17
CA LEU A 34 -0.97 -3.27 5.78
C LEU A 34 -0.52 -2.18 4.82
N VAL A 35 -0.62 -0.92 5.23
CA VAL A 35 0.02 0.21 4.56
C VAL A 35 0.52 1.19 5.58
N ARG A 36 1.44 2.06 5.18
CA ARG A 36 1.94 3.15 6.03
C ARG A 36 1.42 4.48 5.53
N THR A 37 1.04 5.34 6.46
CA THR A 37 0.66 6.72 6.14
C THR A 37 1.56 7.68 6.89
N ARG A 38 2.01 8.72 6.21
CA ARG A 38 2.69 9.86 6.84
C ARG A 38 1.65 10.91 7.20
N ARG A 39 1.74 11.49 8.40
CA ARG A 39 0.92 12.65 8.77
C ARG A 39 1.64 13.94 8.39
N GLU A 40 0.93 14.84 7.72
CA GLU A 40 1.35 16.22 7.48
C GLU A 40 0.23 17.16 7.96
N GLY A 41 0.39 17.68 9.19
CA GLY A 41 -0.67 18.40 9.88
C GLY A 41 -1.92 17.54 10.11
N ARG A 42 -3.02 17.88 9.44
CA ARG A 42 -4.28 17.13 9.49
C ARG A 42 -4.43 16.10 8.37
N GLU A 43 -3.53 16.11 7.39
CA GLU A 43 -3.61 15.24 6.22
C GLU A 43 -2.84 13.92 6.44
N GLU A 44 -3.39 12.83 5.92
CA GLU A 44 -2.76 11.52 5.86
C GLU A 44 -2.31 11.26 4.42
N LEU A 45 -1.02 10.95 4.27
CA LEU A 45 -0.32 10.87 2.99
C LEU A 45 0.25 9.48 2.75
N LEU A 46 0.20 9.02 1.50
CA LEU A 46 0.71 7.74 1.01
C LEU A 46 1.76 8.02 -0.05
N ASP A 47 2.91 7.36 -0.01
CA ASP A 47 3.86 7.43 -1.12
C ASP A 47 3.48 6.45 -2.24
N GLU A 48 4.25 6.46 -3.32
CA GLU A 48 4.03 5.58 -4.47
C GLU A 48 4.16 4.08 -4.11
N GLN A 49 5.00 3.72 -3.14
CA GLN A 49 5.15 2.33 -2.71
C GLN A 49 3.87 1.85 -2.04
N GLU A 50 3.29 2.70 -1.20
CA GLU A 50 2.03 2.41 -0.52
C GLU A 50 0.83 2.37 -1.49
N ILE A 51 0.83 3.21 -2.54
CA ILE A 51 -0.13 3.09 -3.64
C ILE A 51 -0.01 1.75 -4.37
N ALA A 52 1.21 1.32 -4.70
CA ALA A 52 1.44 0.01 -5.31
C ALA A 52 0.99 -1.14 -4.38
N ARG A 53 1.25 -1.00 -3.07
CA ARG A 53 0.80 -1.94 -2.04
C ARG A 53 -0.72 -2.05 -1.99
N LEU A 54 -1.44 -0.93 -2.01
CA LEU A 54 -2.90 -0.89 -2.07
C LEU A 54 -3.44 -1.57 -3.35
N ARG A 55 -2.83 -1.34 -4.51
CA ARG A 55 -3.23 -2.02 -5.77
C ARG A 55 -3.06 -3.54 -5.67
N ARG A 56 -1.99 -4.02 -5.03
CA ARG A 56 -1.79 -5.45 -4.77
C ARG A 56 -2.86 -6.01 -3.84
N ILE A 57 -3.16 -5.34 -2.73
CA ILE A 57 -4.24 -5.71 -1.82
C ILE A 57 -5.58 -5.80 -2.57
N ARG A 58 -5.88 -4.83 -3.44
CA ARG A 58 -7.10 -4.85 -4.27
C ARG A 58 -7.19 -6.12 -5.09
N ARG A 59 -6.13 -6.43 -5.84
CA ARG A 59 -6.05 -7.62 -6.70
C ARG A 59 -6.27 -8.91 -5.90
N LEU A 60 -5.64 -9.04 -4.74
CA LEU A 60 -5.83 -10.23 -3.89
C LEU A 60 -7.29 -10.39 -3.45
N ARG A 61 -7.96 -9.27 -3.09
CA ARG A 61 -9.35 -9.28 -2.63
C ARG A 61 -10.36 -9.49 -3.76
N GLU A 62 -10.22 -8.75 -4.85
CA GLU A 62 -11.21 -8.66 -5.93
C GLU A 62 -10.98 -9.69 -7.02
N ASP A 63 -9.74 -9.85 -7.49
CA ASP A 63 -9.43 -10.75 -8.61
C ASP A 63 -9.30 -12.21 -8.11
N LEU A 64 -8.77 -12.42 -6.91
CA LEU A 64 -8.53 -13.76 -6.35
C LEU A 64 -9.52 -14.18 -5.26
N GLY A 65 -10.45 -13.30 -4.88
CA GLY A 65 -11.49 -13.59 -3.89
C GLY A 65 -10.96 -13.84 -2.46
N ILE A 66 -9.74 -13.39 -2.15
CA ILE A 66 -9.13 -13.59 -0.83
C ILE A 66 -9.78 -12.65 0.18
N ASN A 67 -10.17 -13.19 1.34
CA ASN A 67 -10.72 -12.38 2.42
C ASN A 67 -9.64 -11.51 3.10
N THR A 68 -10.06 -10.57 3.95
CA THR A 68 -9.13 -9.62 4.59
C THR A 68 -8.05 -10.31 5.42
N ALA A 69 -8.38 -11.36 6.19
CA ALA A 69 -7.41 -12.11 6.98
C ALA A 69 -6.37 -12.82 6.10
N GLY A 70 -6.81 -13.39 4.97
CA GLY A 70 -5.93 -14.00 3.98
C GLY A 70 -5.00 -12.98 3.32
N VAL A 71 -5.52 -11.79 2.98
CA VAL A 71 -4.69 -10.68 2.48
C VAL A 71 -3.62 -10.31 3.50
N GLU A 72 -3.98 -10.20 4.78
CA GLU A 72 -3.02 -9.87 5.84
C GLU A 72 -1.88 -10.88 5.92
N VAL A 73 -2.21 -12.17 5.89
CA VAL A 73 -1.20 -13.25 5.88
C VAL A 73 -0.32 -13.18 4.64
N VAL A 74 -0.91 -13.05 3.45
CA VAL A 74 -0.15 -12.99 2.19
C VAL A 74 0.79 -11.78 2.16
N MET A 75 0.31 -10.61 2.55
CA MET A 75 1.12 -9.39 2.55
C MET A 75 2.30 -9.49 3.54
N ARG A 76 2.07 -10.04 4.74
CA ARG A 76 3.16 -10.29 5.70
C ARG A 76 4.21 -11.26 5.15
N LEU A 77 3.78 -12.36 4.52
CA LEU A 77 4.70 -13.33 3.92
C LEU A 77 5.51 -12.72 2.77
N LEU A 78 4.91 -11.82 1.98
CA LEU A 78 5.62 -11.08 0.94
C LEU A 78 6.67 -10.13 1.54
N ASP A 79 6.34 -9.42 2.62
CA ASP A 79 7.29 -8.54 3.32
C ASP A 79 8.48 -9.35 3.89
N GLU A 80 8.20 -10.50 4.52
CA GLU A 80 9.23 -11.42 5.03
C GLU A 80 10.15 -11.93 3.91
N LEU A 81 9.57 -12.30 2.76
CA LEU A 81 10.31 -12.74 1.58
C LEU A 81 11.20 -11.64 1.00
N GLU A 82 10.70 -10.41 0.90
CA GLU A 82 11.47 -9.25 0.45
C GLU A 82 12.64 -8.96 1.42
N SER A 83 12.40 -9.03 2.73
CA SER A 83 13.45 -8.88 3.74
C SER A 83 14.54 -9.95 3.63
N LEU A 84 14.15 -11.22 3.47
CA LEU A 84 15.11 -12.32 3.30
C LEU A 84 15.93 -12.16 2.01
N ARG A 85 15.30 -11.76 0.91
CA ARG A 85 15.98 -11.51 -0.36
C ARG A 85 16.99 -10.36 -0.26
N ALA A 86 16.65 -9.29 0.45
CA ALA A 86 17.57 -8.16 0.68
C ALA A 86 18.83 -8.62 1.44
N ARG A 87 18.67 -9.38 2.53
CA ARG A 87 19.80 -9.92 3.31
C ARG A 87 20.73 -10.82 2.48
N LEU A 88 20.15 -11.66 1.62
CA LEU A 88 20.94 -12.51 0.72
C LEU A 88 21.71 -11.71 -0.33
N ALA A 89 21.13 -10.59 -0.80
CA ALA A 89 21.80 -9.70 -1.74
C ALA A 89 22.96 -8.92 -1.09
N GLU A 90 22.87 -8.59 0.20
CA GLU A 90 23.92 -7.92 0.97
C GLU A 90 25.12 -8.84 1.30
N THR A 91 24.93 -10.16 1.26
CA THR A 91 25.99 -11.16 1.56
C THR A 91 26.77 -11.58 0.30
N ARG A 92 26.58 -10.89 -0.81
CA ARG A 92 27.27 -11.11 -2.10
C ARG A 92 28.14 -9.93 -2.47
#